data_AF-A0A0G0KEF9-F1
#
_entry.id   AF-A0A0G0KEF9-F1
#
_cell.length_a   1.000
_cell.length_b   1.000
_cell.length_c   1.000
_cell.angle_alpha   90.00
_cell.angle_beta   90.00
_cell.angle_gamma   90.00
#
_symmetry.space_group_name_H-M   'P 1'
#
loop_
_entity.id
_entity.type
_entity.pdbx_description
1 polymer ?
#
loop_
_entity_poly.entity_id
_entity_poly.type
_entity_poly.pdbx_seq_one_letter_code
_entity_poly.pdbx_strand_id
1 'polypeptide(L)'
;MKKKLPLYVLVVFVLYILLSLPCHGNLVCTGLATTYLEYPGLWFLILIPLSLFALILNDQKHKFWLKFTGIFFAISMVIVFLMPETAGGLMLNPDRESTNWFFAGLYAFVSIVYFIIQFIKSKKQSTLV
;
A
#
# COMPACT_ATOMS: atom_id res chain seq x y z
N MET A 1 -13.94 11.84 -19.47
CA MET A 1 -13.20 12.77 -18.59
C MET A 1 -11.74 12.32 -18.53
N LYS A 2 -10.77 13.17 -18.91
CA LYS A 2 -9.34 12.84 -18.84
C LYS A 2 -8.94 12.73 -17.37
N LYS A 3 -8.68 11.51 -16.88
CA LYS A 3 -8.14 11.26 -15.54
C LYS A 3 -6.72 11.86 -15.50
N LYS A 4 -6.61 13.12 -15.06
CA LYS A 4 -5.30 13.74 -14.80
C LYS A 4 -4.72 13.01 -13.60
N LEU A 5 -3.60 12.31 -13.79
CA LEU A 5 -2.80 11.82 -12.67
C LEU A 5 -2.49 13.06 -11.81
N PRO A 6 -2.95 13.10 -10.56
CA PRO A 6 -2.84 14.34 -9.81
C PRO A 6 -1.36 14.62 -9.52
N LEU A 7 -0.90 15.82 -9.85
CA LEU A 7 0.49 16.26 -9.66
C LEU A 7 1.00 15.99 -8.23
N TYR A 8 0.11 16.02 -7.23
CA TYR A 8 0.43 15.68 -5.84
C TYR A 8 0.91 14.24 -5.66
N VAL A 9 0.42 13.27 -6.45
CA VAL A 9 0.87 11.87 -6.39
C VAL A 9 2.32 11.76 -6.85
N LEU A 10 2.69 12.54 -7.87
CA LEU A 10 4.06 12.57 -8.39
C LEU A 10 5.02 13.28 -7.43
N VAL A 11 4.57 14.36 -6.78
CA VAL A 11 5.36 15.09 -5.78
C VAL A 11 5.59 14.23 -4.52
N VAL A 12 4.56 13.52 -4.05
CA VAL A 12 4.68 12.57 -2.93
C VAL A 12 5.60 11.41 -3.30
N PHE A 13 5.56 10.93 -4.55
CA PHE A 13 6.45 9.88 -5.06
C PHE A 13 7.93 10.30 -5.08
N VAL A 14 8.23 11.52 -5.54
CA VAL A 14 9.60 12.05 -5.56
C VAL A 14 10.12 12.28 -4.14
N LEU A 15 9.30 12.84 -3.25
CA LEU A 15 9.63 12.98 -1.82
C LEU A 15 9.90 11.62 -1.16
N TYR A 16 9.11 10.60 -1.50
CA TYR A 16 9.27 9.25 -0.97
C TYR A 16 10.55 8.57 -1.47
N ILE A 17 10.88 8.66 -2.77
CA ILE A 17 12.14 8.15 -3.31
C ILE A 17 13.33 8.79 -2.59
N LEU A 18 13.31 10.11 -2.40
CA LEU A 18 14.36 10.85 -1.71
C LEU A 18 14.51 10.43 -0.23
N LEU A 19 13.40 10.09 0.44
CA LEU A 19 13.39 9.60 1.82
C LEU A 19 13.78 8.11 1.95
N SER A 20 13.63 7.32 0.89
CA SER A 20 14.01 5.89 0.84
C SER A 20 15.45 5.62 0.38
N LEU A 21 16.24 6.66 0.06
CA LEU A 21 17.64 6.52 -0.33
C LEU A 21 18.51 6.00 0.84
N PRO A 22 19.59 5.23 0.54
CA PRO A 22 20.42 4.59 1.55
C PRO A 22 21.01 5.60 2.55
N CYS A 23 21.07 5.17 3.82
CA CYS A 23 21.31 5.97 5.03
C CYS A 23 22.62 6.79 5.12
N HIS A 24 23.46 6.83 4.08
CA HIS A 24 24.70 7.60 4.12
C HIS A 24 24.52 9.12 3.98
N GLY A 25 23.28 9.60 3.76
CA GLY A 25 23.01 11.04 3.59
C GLY A 25 21.65 11.55 4.10
N ASN A 26 20.92 10.79 4.93
CA ASN A 26 19.59 11.17 5.40
C ASN A 26 19.55 11.43 6.92
N LEU A 27 19.06 12.61 7.33
CA LEU A 27 18.87 13.03 8.74
C LEU A 27 17.89 12.14 9.55
N VAL A 28 17.19 11.23 8.88
CA VAL A 28 16.07 10.45 9.44
C VAL A 28 16.52 9.10 10.02
N CYS A 29 17.74 8.63 9.75
CA CYS A 29 18.18 7.25 10.07
C CYS A 29 18.55 6.99 11.55
N THR A 30 18.19 7.85 12.50
CA THR A 30 18.46 7.61 13.93
C THR A 30 17.25 7.94 14.80
N GLY A 31 16.73 6.93 15.51
CA GLY A 31 15.67 7.08 16.53
C GLY A 31 14.28 6.63 16.09
N LEU A 32 13.29 6.80 16.98
CA LEU A 32 11.88 6.41 16.81
C LEU A 32 11.24 6.83 15.47
N ALA A 33 11.73 7.92 14.87
CA ALA A 33 11.24 8.43 13.60
C ALA A 33 11.42 7.46 12.41
N THR A 34 12.45 6.59 12.43
CA THR A 34 12.62 5.57 11.38
C THR A 34 11.46 4.60 11.41
N THR A 35 11.12 4.07 12.59
CA THR A 35 10.10 3.06 12.78
C THR A 35 8.70 3.55 12.39
N TYR A 36 8.39 4.83 12.63
CA TYR A 36 7.09 5.41 12.25
C TYR A 36 7.00 5.77 10.75
N LEU A 37 8.12 5.89 10.04
CA LEU A 37 8.14 6.26 8.61
C LEU A 37 8.43 5.06 7.69
N GLU A 38 9.16 4.07 8.17
CA GLU A 38 9.59 2.90 7.42
C GLU A 38 8.41 2.03 6.98
N TYR A 39 7.54 1.62 7.92
CA TYR A 39 6.42 0.74 7.57
C TYR A 39 5.35 1.42 6.70
N PRO A 40 4.86 2.64 7.01
CA PRO A 40 4.01 3.38 6.08
C PRO A 40 4.66 3.59 4.72
N GLY A 41 5.98 3.81 4.72
CA GLY A 41 6.78 3.92 3.51
C GLY A 41 6.64 2.70 2.60
N LEU A 42 6.92 1.50 3.13
CA LEU A 42 6.84 0.25 2.39
C LEU A 42 5.48 0.03 1.71
N TRP A 43 4.40 0.52 2.30
CA TRP A 43 3.06 0.44 1.70
C TRP A 43 2.92 1.27 0.42
N PHE A 44 3.64 2.39 0.30
CA PHE A 44 3.63 3.17 -0.94
C PHE A 44 4.17 2.35 -2.11
N LEU A 45 5.19 1.51 -1.91
CA LEU A 45 5.75 0.64 -2.95
C LEU A 45 4.71 -0.31 -3.55
N ILE A 46 3.71 -0.72 -2.76
CA ILE A 46 2.64 -1.62 -3.19
C ILE A 46 1.44 -0.83 -3.72
N LEU A 47 1.12 0.30 -3.09
CA LEU A 47 -0.01 1.15 -3.49
C LEU A 47 0.20 1.79 -4.86
N ILE A 48 1.44 2.14 -5.23
CA ILE A 48 1.76 2.75 -6.52
C ILE A 48 1.41 1.83 -7.70
N PRO A 49 1.94 0.60 -7.81
CA PRO A 49 1.59 -0.30 -8.91
C PRO A 49 0.09 -0.64 -8.89
N LEU A 50 -0.52 -0.83 -7.72
CA LEU A 50 -1.96 -1.09 -7.61
C LEU A 50 -2.81 0.11 -8.07
N SER A 51 -2.36 1.34 -7.85
CA SER A 51 -3.05 2.54 -8.32
C SER A 51 -3.08 2.65 -9.85
N LEU A 52 -2.07 2.12 -10.55
CA LEU A 52 -2.08 2.03 -12.02
C LEU A 52 -3.19 1.09 -12.50
N PHE A 53 -3.38 -0.05 -11.84
CA PHE A 53 -4.50 -0.97 -12.15
C PHE A 53 -5.86 -0.35 -11.82
N ALA A 54 -5.93 0.51 -10.79
CA ALA A 54 -7.15 1.21 -10.44
C ALA A 54 -7.67 2.18 -11.52
N LEU A 55 -6.82 2.60 -12.49
CA LEU A 55 -7.25 3.42 -13.63
C LEU A 55 -8.30 2.74 -14.50
N ILE A 56 -8.31 1.41 -14.53
CA ILE A 56 -9.24 0.58 -15.30
C ILE A 56 -10.63 0.52 -14.65
N LEU A 57 -10.76 0.97 -13.39
CA LEU A 57 -12.03 0.98 -12.69
C LEU A 57 -12.91 2.18 -13.04
N ASN A 58 -14.23 1.95 -13.07
CA ASN A 58 -15.25 3.00 -13.05
C ASN A 58 -15.26 3.75 -11.71
N ASP A 59 -15.77 4.98 -11.70
CA ASP A 59 -15.71 5.89 -10.54
C ASP A 59 -16.28 5.31 -9.25
N GLN A 60 -17.40 4.59 -9.31
CA GLN A 60 -17.97 3.92 -8.12
C GLN A 60 -17.03 2.85 -7.55
N LYS A 61 -16.43 2.02 -8.41
CA LYS A 61 -15.51 0.94 -8.02
C LYS A 61 -14.19 1.49 -7.50
N HIS A 62 -13.69 2.57 -8.13
CA HIS A 62 -12.52 3.29 -7.67
C HIS A 62 -12.72 3.92 -6.28
N LYS A 63 -13.87 4.57 -6.04
CA LYS A 63 -14.23 5.10 -4.71
C LYS A 63 -14.31 4.00 -3.65
N PHE A 64 -14.88 2.85 -4.00
CA PHE A 64 -14.93 1.69 -3.11
C PHE A 64 -13.53 1.17 -2.77
N TRP A 65 -12.67 0.99 -3.78
CA TRP A 65 -11.29 0.53 -3.59
C TRP A 65 -10.47 1.51 -2.74
N LEU A 66 -10.63 2.83 -2.93
CA LEU A 66 -9.96 3.83 -2.09
C LEU A 66 -10.41 3.77 -0.63
N LYS A 67 -11.72 3.63 -0.37
CA LYS A 67 -12.25 3.48 0.99
C LYS A 67 -11.71 2.21 1.66
N PHE A 68 -11.75 1.09 0.93
CA PHE A 68 -11.19 -0.18 1.40
C PHE A 68 -9.71 -0.03 1.73
N THR A 69 -8.93 0.60 0.84
CA THR A 69 -7.50 0.83 1.02
C THR A 69 -7.20 1.67 2.27
N GLY A 70 -7.91 2.78 2.47
CA GLY A 70 -7.72 3.63 3.66
C GLY A 70 -8.05 2.91 4.96
N ILE A 71 -9.16 2.17 4.99
CA ILE A 71 -9.58 1.40 6.18
C ILE A 71 -8.59 0.27 6.46
N PHE A 72 -8.22 -0.49 5.43
CA PHE A 72 -7.30 -1.62 5.56
C PHE A 72 -5.92 -1.16 6.04
N PHE A 73 -5.39 -0.08 5.47
CA PHE A 73 -4.13 0.54 5.88
C PHE A 73 -4.17 1.03 7.33
N ALA A 74 -5.24 1.71 7.74
CA ALA A 74 -5.34 2.20 9.12
C ALA A 74 -5.37 1.04 10.13
N ILE A 75 -6.15 -0.01 9.85
CA ILE A 75 -6.25 -1.18 10.72
C ILE A 75 -4.92 -1.95 10.75
N SER A 76 -4.28 -2.18 9.60
CA SER A 76 -3.01 -2.89 9.54
C SER A 76 -1.91 -2.16 10.30
N MET A 77 -1.81 -0.83 10.17
CA MET A 77 -0.81 -0.04 10.87
C MET A 77 -1.01 -0.10 12.38
N VAL A 78 -2.25 0.00 12.87
CA VAL A 78 -2.53 -0.16 14.31
C VAL A 78 -2.02 -1.51 14.81
N ILE A 79 -2.30 -2.60 14.07
CA ILE A 79 -1.86 -3.94 14.47
C ILE A 79 -0.32 -4.06 14.42
N VAL A 80 0.32 -3.55 13.36
CA VAL A 80 1.79 -3.57 13.20
C VAL A 80 2.46 -2.83 14.36
N PHE A 81 1.98 -1.64 14.74
CA PHE A 81 2.57 -0.88 15.84
C PHE A 81 2.36 -1.52 17.21
N LEU A 82 1.35 -2.39 17.38
CA LEU A 82 1.14 -3.17 18.60
C LEU A 82 2.09 -4.39 18.70
N MET A 83 2.74 -4.78 17.60
CA MET A 83 3.67 -5.92 17.59
C MET A 83 5.05 -5.55 18.15
N PRO A 84 5.74 -6.53 18.79
CA PRO A 84 7.10 -6.33 19.29
C PRO A 84 8.10 -6.10 18.15
N GLU A 85 9.15 -5.32 18.42
CA GLU A 85 10.20 -5.01 17.44
C GLU A 85 11.05 -6.22 17.05
N THR A 86 11.26 -7.14 17.99
CA THR A 86 12.02 -8.37 17.76
C THR A 86 11.18 -9.56 18.17
N ALA A 87 11.24 -10.62 17.36
CA ALA A 87 10.64 -11.90 17.73
C ALA A 87 11.32 -12.39 19.01
N GLY A 88 10.59 -12.37 20.13
CA GLY A 88 11.03 -13.03 21.36
C GLY A 88 11.34 -14.49 21.03
N GLY A 89 12.42 -15.06 21.56
CA GLY A 89 13.10 -16.29 21.13
C GLY A 89 12.29 -17.61 21.03
N LEU A 90 10.97 -17.56 21.11
CA LEU A 90 10.05 -18.58 20.65
C LEU A 90 9.82 -18.39 19.14
N MET A 91 10.20 -19.39 18.34
CA MET A 91 10.13 -19.45 16.86
C MET A 91 8.78 -19.10 16.19
N LEU A 92 7.74 -18.75 16.96
CA LEU A 92 6.38 -18.52 16.48
C LEU A 92 5.80 -17.14 16.85
N ASN A 93 6.57 -16.25 17.49
CA ASN A 93 6.03 -14.94 17.83
C ASN A 93 6.23 -13.96 16.66
N PRO A 94 5.17 -13.51 15.98
CA PRO A 94 5.31 -12.59 14.86
C PRO A 94 5.85 -11.25 15.36
N ASP A 95 6.93 -10.80 14.74
CA ASP A 95 7.49 -9.47 14.95
C ASP A 95 6.77 -8.42 14.09
N ARG A 96 7.09 -7.16 14.35
CA ARG A 96 6.52 -6.01 13.64
C ARG A 96 6.75 -6.08 12.13
N GLU A 97 7.95 -6.50 11.72
CA GLU A 97 8.30 -6.60 10.30
C GLU A 97 7.50 -7.69 9.59
N SER A 98 7.48 -8.93 10.12
CA SER A 98 6.71 -10.02 9.52
C SER A 98 5.22 -9.71 9.47
N THR A 99 4.68 -9.06 10.50
CA THR A 99 3.28 -8.63 10.53
C THR A 99 2.99 -7.59 9.45
N ASN A 100 3.89 -6.62 9.24
CA ASN A 100 3.75 -5.63 8.18
C ASN A 100 3.74 -6.29 6.79
N TRP A 101 4.70 -7.19 6.53
CA TRP A 101 4.77 -7.93 5.27
C TRP A 101 3.54 -8.82 5.04
N PHE A 102 3.01 -9.44 6.09
CA PHE A 102 1.78 -10.22 6.02
C PHE A 102 0.59 -9.37 5.56
N PHE A 103 0.36 -8.21 6.18
CA PHE A 103 -0.74 -7.33 5.78
C PHE A 103 -0.54 -6.72 4.39
N ALA A 104 0.69 -6.33 4.08
CA ALA A 104 1.08 -5.82 2.77
C ALA A 104 0.80 -6.85 1.67
N GLY A 105 1.20 -8.11 1.89
CA GLY A 105 0.93 -9.23 0.98
C GLY A 105 -0.56 -9.54 0.86
N LEU A 106 -1.28 -9.57 1.99
CA LEU A 106 -2.73 -9.79 2.01
C LEU A 106 -3.48 -8.71 1.23
N TYR A 107 -3.12 -7.44 1.42
CA TYR A 107 -3.69 -6.32 0.69
C TYR A 107 -3.42 -6.43 -0.81
N ALA A 108 -2.18 -6.74 -1.21
CA ALA A 108 -1.81 -6.92 -2.59
C ALA A 108 -2.62 -8.04 -3.24
N PHE A 109 -2.72 -9.20 -2.58
CA PHE A 109 -3.51 -10.34 -3.04
C PHE A 109 -4.98 -9.98 -3.26
N VAL A 110 -5.63 -9.40 -2.24
CA VAL A 110 -7.05 -9.00 -2.32
C VAL A 110 -7.27 -7.97 -3.43
N SER A 111 -6.37 -6.99 -3.56
CA SER A 111 -6.47 -5.95 -4.59
C SER A 111 -6.29 -6.52 -6.00
N ILE A 112 -5.32 -7.42 -6.21
CA ILE A 112 -5.10 -8.10 -7.50
C ILE A 112 -6.34 -8.90 -7.90
N VAL A 113 -6.87 -9.73 -6.99
CA VAL A 113 -8.08 -10.51 -7.23
C VAL A 113 -9.27 -9.59 -7.58
N TYR A 114 -9.43 -8.49 -6.83
CA TYR A 114 -10.45 -7.50 -7.13
C TYR A 114 -10.31 -6.92 -8.54
N PHE A 115 -9.12 -6.46 -8.93
CA PHE A 115 -8.90 -5.90 -10.26
C PHE A 115 -9.15 -6.91 -11.37
N ILE A 116 -8.70 -8.17 -11.23
CA ILE A 116 -8.96 -9.25 -12.20
C ILE A 116 -10.47 -9.46 -12.39
N ILE A 117 -11.22 -9.59 -11.29
CA ILE A 117 -12.68 -9.78 -11.36
C ILE A 117 -13.36 -8.59 -12.05
N GLN A 118 -12.95 -7.36 -11.72
CA GLN A 118 -13.53 -6.17 -12.33
C GLN A 118 -13.18 -6.05 -13.81
N PHE A 119 -11.97 -6.43 -14.22
CA PHE A 119 -11.54 -6.45 -15.61
C PHE A 119 -12.38 -7.43 -16.44
N ILE A 120 -12.59 -8.66 -15.94
CA ILE A 120 -13.42 -9.68 -16.62
C ILE A 120 -14.87 -9.20 -16.75
N LYS A 121 -15.44 -8.62 -15.68
CA LYS A 121 -16.81 -8.08 -15.69
C LYS A 121 -16.94 -6.91 -16.67
N SER A 122 -15.95 -6.03 -16.74
CA SER A 122 -15.96 -4.89 -17.66
C SER A 122 -15.95 -5.34 -19.13
N LYS A 123 -15.16 -6.37 -19.49
CA LYS A 123 -15.15 -6.91 -20.86
C LYS A 123 -16.50 -7.49 -21.27
N LYS A 124 -17.16 -8.27 -20.38
CA LYS A 124 -18.47 -8.87 -20.67
C LYS A 124 -19.56 -7.83 -20.94
N GLN A 125 -19.47 -6.66 -20.32
CA GLN A 125 -20.45 -5.60 -20.46
C GLN A 125 -20.27 -4.79 -21.76
N SER A 126 -19.06 -4.74 -22.33
CA SER A 126 -18.81 -4.11 -23.65
C SER A 126 -19.23 -4.98 -24.84
N THR A 127 -19.38 -6.29 -24.68
CA THR A 127 -19.79 -7.22 -25.76
C THR A 127 -21.30 -7.41 -25.87
N LEU A 128 -22.09 -6.79 -24.98
CA LEU A 128 -23.54 -6.93 -24.89
C LEU A 128 -24.30 -5.67 -25.35
N VAL A 129 -23.62 -4.77 -26.06
CA VAL A 129 -24.18 -3.56 -26.68
C VAL A 129 -24.10 -3.69 -28.19
#